data_AF-A0A914RYL6-F1
#
_entry.id   AF-A0A914RYL6-F1
#
_cell.length_a   1.000
_cell.length_b   1.000
_cell.length_c   1.000
_cell.angle_alpha   90.00
_cell.angle_beta   90.00
_cell.angle_gamma   90.00
#
_symmetry.space_group_name_H-M   'P 1'
#
loop_
_entity.id
_entity.type
_entity.pdbx_description
1 polymer ?
#
loop_
_entity_poly.entity_id
_entity_poly.type
_entity_poly.pdbx_seq_one_letter_code
_entity_poly.pdbx_strand_id
1 'polypeptide(L)'
;MFIGIVLFLVGRITGNQRVMLNSRIFADMVLEKVSTRRLKFSATTPDSELPVLFLATASEFVTEQLYSTLAAIIEKKKEEDGSRKRKASDASSEQDDDGVQPKKTQI
;
A
#
# COMPACT_ATOMS: atom_id res chain seq x y z
N MET A 1 -10.72 18.07 12.01
CA MET A 1 -9.45 17.45 12.44
C MET A 1 -9.57 15.95 12.20
N PHE A 2 -9.01 15.43 11.09
CA PHE A 2 -9.02 13.99 10.84
C PHE A 2 -7.88 13.36 11.63
N ILE A 3 -8.21 12.59 12.68
CA ILE A 3 -7.23 11.72 13.34
C ILE A 3 -7.07 10.51 12.41
N GLY A 4 -6.03 10.51 11.59
CA GLY A 4 -5.67 9.34 10.79
C GLY A 4 -5.23 8.21 11.72
N ILE A 5 -5.99 7.12 11.76
CA ILE A 5 -5.60 5.92 12.49
C ILE A 5 -4.44 5.28 11.74
N VAL A 6 -3.26 5.22 12.35
CA VAL A 6 -2.08 4.52 11.81
C VAL A 6 -2.04 3.13 12.43
N LEU A 7 -2.12 2.10 11.58
CA LEU A 7 -2.08 0.71 12.03
C LEU A 7 -0.68 0.12 11.89
N PHE A 8 -0.31 -0.70 12.87
CA PHE A 8 1.00 -1.35 12.95
C PHE A 8 0.84 -2.87 13.06
N LEU A 9 1.73 -3.59 12.37
CA LEU A 9 1.99 -4.99 12.63
C LEU A 9 3.14 -5.08 13.64
N VAL A 10 2.94 -5.82 14.73
CA VAL A 10 3.93 -5.99 15.79
C VAL A 10 4.14 -7.46 16.08
N GLY A 11 5.40 -7.90 16.06
CA GLY A 11 5.81 -9.24 16.42
C GLY A 11 6.72 -9.22 17.64
N ARG A 12 6.39 -10.02 18.66
CA ARG A 12 7.21 -10.22 19.85
C ARG A 12 7.62 -11.67 19.98
N ILE A 13 8.83 -11.90 20.48
CA ILE A 13 9.28 -13.26 20.80
C ILE A 13 8.77 -13.70 22.17
N THR A 14 8.32 -14.94 22.26
CA THR A 14 7.92 -15.56 23.52
C THR A 14 9.11 -15.66 24.47
N GLY A 15 8.90 -15.38 25.75
CA GLY A 15 9.93 -15.39 26.78
C GLY A 15 10.22 -13.98 27.27
N ASN A 16 11.20 -13.29 26.68
CA ASN A 16 11.56 -11.92 27.08
C ASN A 16 10.67 -10.82 26.45
N GLN A 17 9.69 -11.20 25.63
CA GLN A 17 8.73 -10.28 24.98
C GLN A 17 9.38 -9.18 24.12
N ARG A 18 10.63 -9.36 23.69
CA ARG A 18 11.33 -8.40 22.84
C ARG A 18 10.59 -8.22 21.52
N VAL A 19 10.45 -6.97 21.09
CA VAL A 19 9.87 -6.63 19.80
C VAL A 19 10.88 -6.95 18.71
N MET A 20 10.52 -7.85 17.80
CA MET A 20 11.33 -8.23 16.63
C MET A 20 10.83 -7.59 15.34
N LEU A 21 9.55 -7.22 15.33
CA LEU A 21 8.88 -6.63 14.18
C LEU A 21 8.01 -5.49 14.68
N ASN A 22 8.15 -4.31 14.07
CA ASN A 22 7.35 -3.14 14.38
C ASN A 22 7.19 -2.34 13.09
N SER A 23 6.19 -2.72 12.30
CA SER A 23 6.01 -2.20 10.95
C SER A 23 4.72 -1.44 10.84
N ARG A 24 4.78 -0.22 10.30
CA ARG A 24 3.60 0.40 9.72
C ARG A 24 3.14 -0.44 8.54
N ILE A 25 1.84 -0.47 8.30
CA ILE A 25 1.29 -1.06 7.08
C ILE A 25 1.37 0.00 5.96
N PHE A 26 1.92 -0.40 4.82
CA PHE A 26 2.14 0.47 3.65
C PHE A 26 1.49 -0.14 2.40
N ALA A 27 1.18 0.70 1.42
CA ALA A 27 0.45 0.30 0.22
C ALA A 27 1.16 -0.81 -0.58
N ASP A 28 2.48 -0.72 -0.73
CA ASP A 28 3.27 -1.67 -1.53
C ASP A 28 3.80 -2.86 -0.72
N MET A 29 3.12 -3.22 0.36
CA MET A 29 3.49 -4.36 1.20
C MET A 29 3.30 -5.66 0.42
N VAL A 30 4.37 -6.47 0.34
CA VAL A 30 4.30 -7.84 -0.17
C VAL A 30 3.50 -8.66 0.82
N LEU A 31 2.49 -9.39 0.34
CA LEU A 31 1.71 -10.33 1.12
C LEU A 31 1.35 -11.52 0.22
N GLU A 32 1.89 -12.70 0.54
CA GLU A 32 1.73 -13.90 -0.26
C GLU A 32 1.54 -15.12 0.63
N LYS A 33 0.51 -15.90 0.34
CA LYS A 33 0.28 -17.18 0.99
C LYS A 33 1.11 -18.28 0.32
N VAL A 34 2.21 -18.66 0.97
CA VAL A 34 3.16 -19.66 0.45
C VAL A 34 2.61 -21.08 0.62
N SER A 35 1.87 -21.32 1.69
CA SER A 35 1.11 -22.57 1.89
C SER A 35 -0.08 -22.34 2.82
N THR A 36 -0.87 -23.37 3.11
CA THR A 36 -1.99 -23.28 4.07
C THR A 36 -1.55 -22.84 5.47
N ARG A 37 -0.28 -23.04 5.83
CA ARG A 37 0.28 -22.72 7.16
C ARG A 37 1.39 -21.68 7.14
N ARG A 38 1.73 -21.14 5.97
CA ARG A 38 2.88 -20.24 5.78
C ARG A 38 2.47 -19.00 5.01
N LEU A 39 2.78 -17.85 5.61
CA LEU A 39 2.51 -16.54 5.06
C LEU A 39 3.81 -15.75 4.93
N LYS A 40 4.11 -15.28 3.72
CA LYS A 40 5.25 -14.43 3.43
C LYS A 40 4.79 -12.99 3.31
N PHE A 41 5.48 -12.07 3.97
CA PHE A 41 5.14 -10.66 3.89
C PHE A 41 6.35 -9.76 4.13
N SER A 42 6.32 -8.53 3.62
CA SER A 42 7.37 -7.54 3.86
C SER A 42 7.03 -6.69 5.08
N ALA A 43 7.99 -6.42 5.97
CA ALA A 43 7.80 -5.54 7.13
C ALA A 43 9.12 -4.89 7.56
N THR A 44 9.04 -3.83 8.37
CA THR A 44 10.23 -3.20 8.97
C THR A 44 10.55 -3.77 10.35
N THR A 45 11.84 -3.80 10.68
CA THR A 45 12.31 -4.12 12.03
C THR A 45 12.35 -2.85 12.89
N PRO A 46 12.44 -2.96 14.22
CA PRO A 46 12.58 -1.78 15.08
C PRO A 46 13.85 -0.96 14.80
N ASP A 47 14.89 -1.60 14.31
CA ASP A 47 16.22 -1.00 14.12
C ASP A 47 16.44 -0.46 12.68
N SER A 48 15.51 -0.72 11.76
CA SER A 48 15.64 -0.34 10.35
C SER A 48 14.29 -0.03 9.71
N GLU A 49 14.23 1.09 8.99
CA GLU A 49 13.07 1.48 8.20
C GLU A 49 12.99 0.78 6.83
N LEU A 50 14.03 0.03 6.46
CA LEU A 50 14.04 -0.73 5.20
C LEU A 50 13.18 -1.99 5.34
N PRO A 51 12.15 -2.19 4.50
CA PRO A 51 11.34 -3.40 4.54
C PRO A 51 12.17 -4.63 4.19
N VAL A 52 12.00 -5.69 4.98
CA VAL A 52 12.59 -7.01 4.73
C VAL A 52 11.48 -8.07 4.66
N LEU A 53 11.77 -9.21 4.06
CA LEU A 53 10.81 -10.32 3.94
C LEU A 53 10.80 -11.17 5.22
N PHE A 54 9.60 -11.42 5.73
CA PHE A 54 9.31 -12.33 6.83
C PHE A 54 8.49 -13.51 6.35
N LEU A 55 8.64 -14.64 7.05
CA LEU A 55 7.83 -15.82 6.89
C LEU A 55 7.20 -16.18 8.24
N ALA A 56 5.89 -16.02 8.35
CA ALA A 56 5.13 -16.52 9.50
C ALA A 56 4.67 -17.96 9.24
N THR A 57 4.81 -18.81 10.25
CA THR A 57 4.24 -20.15 10.25
C THR A 57 3.25 -20.27 11.41
N ALA A 58 2.02 -20.66 11.12
CA ALA A 58 0.96 -20.81 12.11
C ALA A 58 0.01 -21.95 11.74
N SER A 59 -1.05 -22.16 12.53
CA SER A 59 -2.14 -23.04 12.11
C SER A 59 -2.83 -22.48 10.87
N GLU A 60 -3.52 -23.34 10.13
CA GLU A 60 -4.22 -22.94 8.91
C GLU A 60 -5.26 -21.85 9.20
N PHE A 61 -6.08 -22.05 10.23
CA PHE A 61 -7.05 -21.07 10.67
C PHE A 61 -6.43 -19.69 10.97
N VAL A 62 -5.33 -19.64 11.73
CA VAL A 62 -4.66 -18.38 12.07
C VAL A 62 -4.02 -17.75 10.83
N THR A 63 -3.47 -18.56 9.94
CA THR A 63 -2.85 -18.09 8.68
C THR A 63 -3.89 -17.40 7.79
N GLU A 64 -5.08 -17.98 7.65
CA GLU A 64 -6.18 -17.41 6.87
C GLU A 64 -6.69 -16.09 7.47
N GLN A 65 -6.91 -16.06 8.78
CA GLN A 65 -7.34 -14.84 9.48
C GLN A 65 -6.31 -13.72 9.35
N LEU A 66 -5.03 -14.04 9.50
CA LEU A 66 -3.96 -13.06 9.36
C LEU A 66 -3.85 -12.54 7.92
N TYR A 67 -3.92 -13.44 6.92
CA TYR A 67 -3.88 -13.06 5.51
C TYR A 67 -5.04 -12.13 5.14
N SER A 68 -6.28 -12.56 5.43
CA SER A 68 -7.49 -11.80 5.11
C SER A 68 -7.49 -10.41 5.75
N THR A 69 -7.11 -10.34 7.03
CA THR A 69 -7.03 -9.06 7.76
C THR A 69 -5.98 -8.14 7.15
N LEU A 70 -4.76 -8.64 6.92
CA LEU A 70 -3.69 -7.83 6.34
C LEU A 70 -4.01 -7.39 4.91
N ALA A 71 -4.58 -8.28 4.08
CA ALA A 71 -4.96 -7.97 2.71
C ALA A 71 -5.96 -6.82 2.66
N ALA A 72 -7.02 -6.88 3.47
CA ALA A 72 -8.03 -5.81 3.54
C ALA A 72 -7.44 -4.47 3.98
N ILE A 73 -6.51 -4.48 4.94
CA ILE A 73 -5.85 -3.24 5.39
C ILE A 73 -4.94 -2.67 4.30
N ILE A 74 -4.16 -3.52 3.64
CA ILE A 74 -3.24 -3.11 2.57
C ILE A 74 -4.01 -2.52 1.39
N GLU A 75 -5.12 -3.15 0.99
CA GLU A 75 -6.01 -2.66 -0.06
C GLU A 75 -6.54 -1.26 0.26
N LYS A 76 -7.08 -1.07 1.47
CA LYS A 76 -7.52 0.25 1.93
C LYS A 76 -6.37 1.27 1.93
N LYS A 77 -5.16 0.87 2.30
CA LYS A 77 -3.99 1.76 2.29
C LYS A 77 -3.62 2.18 0.86
N LYS A 78 -3.71 1.27 -0.12
CA LYS A 78 -3.50 1.57 -1.54
C LYS A 78 -4.49 2.62 -2.05
N GLU A 79 -5.75 2.52 -1.67
CA GLU A 79 -6.78 3.51 -2.03
C GLU A 79 -6.52 4.89 -1.41
N GLU A 80 -6.14 4.93 -0.12
CA GLU A 80 -5.78 6.17 0.58
C GLU A 80 -4.58 6.88 -0.05
N ASP A 81 -3.55 6.12 -0.42
CA ASP A 81 -2.32 6.69 -0.99
C ASP A 81 -2.50 7.05 -2.47
N GLY A 82 -3.32 6.29 -3.22
CA GLY A 82 -3.68 6.56 -4.61
C GLY A 82 -4.60 7.78 -4.79
N SER A 83 -5.54 8.00 -3.86
CA SER A 83 -6.48 9.13 -3.91
C SER A 83 -5.82 10.49 -3.66
N ARG A 84 -4.63 10.53 -3.03
CA ARG A 84 -3.86 11.78 -2.86
C ARG A 84 -3.20 12.30 -4.15
N LYS A 85 -3.16 11.51 -5.23
CA LYS A 85 -2.45 11.90 -6.46
C LYS A 85 -3.31 12.62 -7.51
N ARG A 86 -4.52 13.10 -7.20
CA ARG A 86 -5.33 13.90 -8.15
C ARG A 86 -5.93 15.16 -7.54
N LYS A 87 -5.16 16.25 -7.65
CA LYS A 87 -5.70 17.55 -8.09
C LYS A 87 -4.73 18.12 -9.13
N ALA A 88 -4.76 17.57 -10.35
CA ALA A 88 -4.49 18.40 -11.51
C ALA A 88 -5.72 19.30 -11.63
N SER A 89 -5.51 20.60 -11.46
CA SER A 89 -6.51 21.64 -11.68
C SER A 89 -7.04 21.52 -13.10
N ASP A 90 -8.30 21.12 -13.20
CA ASP A 90 -9.14 21.38 -14.36
C ASP A 90 -9.34 22.91 -14.40
N ALA A 91 -8.51 23.60 -15.18
CA ALA A 91 -8.71 25.01 -15.51
C ALA A 91 -9.25 25.04 -16.94
N SER A 92 -10.57 25.21 -16.98
CA SER A 92 -11.42 25.38 -18.14
C SER A 92 -10.92 26.45 -19.12
N SER A 93 -11.07 26.17 -20.41
CA SER A 93 -11.35 27.18 -21.44
C SER A 93 -11.88 26.48 -22.70
N GLU A 94 -13.17 26.16 -22.69
CA GLU A 94 -13.96 26.09 -23.92
C GLU A 94 -14.39 27.52 -24.27
N GLN A 95 -13.88 28.05 -25.37
CA GLN A 95 -14.56 29.05 -26.18
C GLN A 95 -14.30 28.71 -27.65
N ASP A 96 -15.37 28.33 -28.33
CA ASP A 96 -15.49 28.21 -29.78
C ASP A 96 -15.11 29.53 -30.48
N ASP A 97 -14.39 29.44 -31.60
CA ASP A 97 -14.68 30.27 -32.78
C ASP A 97 -14.20 29.57 -34.07
N ASP A 98 -15.03 29.76 -35.09
CA ASP A 98 -15.14 29.08 -36.38
C ASP A 98 -14.11 29.58 -37.42
N GLY A 99 -13.78 28.76 -38.45
CA GLY A 99 -13.20 29.29 -39.70
C GLY A 99 -12.02 28.55 -40.37
N VAL A 100 -12.34 27.55 -41.20
CA VAL A 100 -11.83 27.33 -42.59
C VAL A 100 -10.29 27.21 -42.86
N GLN A 101 -9.84 26.01 -43.26
CA GLN A 101 -8.56 25.71 -43.99
C GLN A 101 -8.63 26.21 -45.47
N PRO A 102 -7.56 26.30 -46.35
CA PRO A 102 -6.32 25.47 -46.42
C PRO A 102 -5.01 26.08 -47.07
N LYS A 103 -3.90 25.29 -47.01
CA LYS A 103 -2.69 25.13 -47.89
C LYS A 103 -2.16 26.26 -48.84
N LYS A 104 -0.84 26.57 -48.75
CA LYS A 104 0.24 26.54 -49.82
C LYS A 104 1.51 27.30 -49.33
N THR A 105 2.72 26.69 -49.30
CA THR A 105 3.79 26.64 -50.33
C THR A 105 4.67 27.91 -50.45
N GLN A 106 5.99 27.73 -50.21
CA GLN A 106 7.23 28.45 -50.67
C GLN A 106 7.26 29.99 -50.66
N ILE A 107 8.37 30.66 -50.35
CA ILE A 107 9.74 30.53 -50.92
C ILE A 107 10.79 30.67 -49.80
#